data_AF-A0A1J3G6C0-F1
#
_entry.id   AF-A0A1J3G6C0-F1
#
_cell.length_a   1.000
_cell.length_b   1.000
_cell.length_c   1.000
_cell.angle_alpha   90.00
_cell.angle_beta   90.00
_cell.angle_gamma   90.00
#
_symmetry.space_group_name_H-M   'P 1'
#
loop_
_entity.id
_entity.type
_entity.pdbx_description
1 polymer ?
#
loop_
_entity_poly.entity_id
_entity_poly.type
_entity_poly.pdbx_seq_one_letter_code
_entity_poly.pdbx_strand_id
1 'polypeptide(L)'
;MENNSLPMDQAMDSSSSFMDGLLLEGCWLETTDASEFLNFSPTTSVTPFDYSSFMWPPTQDTATVSSSPLSQMYAQDSAERSSLEDQGKDLSSLNNRRWWIAPTGHGSSVMERLVQAVKHIKDFTSERGGGSLIQLWVPVDRGGKRVLTTKEQPFSHDPMCQRLAHYREISVNYQFSAEQEDSSSKDLVGLPGRVFLGQVPEWTPDVRFFKNEEYPRVQHAQDCDVRGTLAIPVFEQGSKICLGVIEVVMTTQMVKLRPDLESICRALQAVDLRSTEVPISPSLQGPDFSYQAALPEIRNLLRCACETHKLPLAQTWVSCFKQSKTGCRHNDENYIHCVSTIDDACYVGDPTVREFHEACSEHHLLKGQGVVGEAFLTNGPCFSSDVSSYKKSEYPLSHHATMFGLHGTVAIRLRCIHTGTADFVLEFFLPKNCRDIEEQRKMLNALSTIMAHVPRSLRTVTEKELEEEGDSMASEVIERRETLPKIENISEVHEQSNT
;
A
#
# COMPACT_ATOMS: atom_id res chain seq x y z
N MET A 1 23.73 13.65 66.67
CA MET A 1 23.68 12.50 65.74
C MET A 1 22.21 12.04 65.66
N GLU A 2 21.28 12.75 65.02
CA GLU A 2 21.36 13.57 63.78
C GLU A 2 21.80 12.72 62.57
N ASN A 3 21.15 12.80 61.40
CA ASN A 3 19.91 13.53 61.05
C ASN A 3 19.30 12.97 59.74
N ASN A 4 18.07 13.42 59.40
CA ASN A 4 17.53 13.52 58.03
C ASN A 4 17.24 12.20 57.24
N SER A 5 16.41 12.17 56.18
CA SER A 5 15.21 12.98 55.83
C SER A 5 14.50 12.46 54.55
N LEU A 6 13.16 12.54 54.50
CA LEU A 6 12.33 12.65 53.28
C LEU A 6 12.33 11.39 52.34
N PRO A 7 11.57 11.34 51.21
CA PRO A 7 10.30 10.60 51.22
C PRO A 7 10.17 9.55 50.09
N MET A 8 8.99 8.90 50.02
CA MET A 8 8.60 8.07 48.86
C MET A 8 8.21 8.96 47.67
N ASP A 9 8.90 8.81 46.53
CA ASP A 9 8.44 9.35 45.25
C ASP A 9 7.31 8.50 44.66
N GLN A 10 6.25 9.16 44.19
CA GLN A 10 5.21 8.56 43.36
C GLN A 10 5.60 8.75 41.89
N ALA A 11 6.21 7.73 41.28
CA ALA A 11 6.45 7.68 39.84
C ALA A 11 5.15 7.42 39.07
N MET A 12 4.27 8.43 39.03
CA MET A 12 3.07 8.45 38.18
C MET A 12 3.40 9.11 36.84
N ASP A 13 2.89 8.47 35.78
CA ASP A 13 2.56 9.04 34.46
C ASP A 13 3.58 10.03 33.83
N SER A 14 4.47 9.51 32.97
CA SER A 14 5.47 10.31 32.25
C SER A 14 5.68 9.89 30.79
N SER A 15 4.82 9.02 30.26
CA SER A 15 4.86 8.56 28.86
C SER A 15 3.70 9.09 28.02
N SER A 16 2.59 9.50 28.65
CA SER A 16 1.47 10.21 28.01
C SER A 16 1.91 11.58 27.51
N SER A 17 2.47 12.40 28.40
CA SER A 17 2.85 13.80 28.17
C SER A 17 3.90 14.04 27.08
N PHE A 18 4.71 13.03 26.72
CA PHE A 18 5.68 13.15 25.63
C PHE A 18 5.02 13.17 24.24
N MET A 19 3.97 12.37 24.04
CA MET A 19 3.23 12.34 22.77
C MET A 19 2.44 13.62 22.55
N ASP A 20 1.79 14.13 23.60
CA ASP A 20 1.06 15.41 23.54
C ASP A 20 2.02 16.60 23.41
N GLY A 21 3.21 16.53 24.02
CA GLY A 21 4.25 17.56 23.94
C GLY A 21 4.77 17.81 22.51
N LEU A 22 4.77 16.78 21.65
CA LEU A 22 5.15 16.91 20.23
C LEU A 22 4.06 17.52 19.33
N LEU A 23 2.86 17.80 19.87
CA LEU A 23 1.71 18.30 19.12
C LEU A 23 1.11 19.60 19.69
N LEU A 24 1.57 20.07 20.87
CA LEU A 24 1.10 21.31 21.49
C LEU A 24 1.77 22.59 20.95
N GLU A 25 2.88 22.49 20.22
CA GLU A 25 3.59 23.66 19.67
C GLU A 25 2.89 24.17 18.39
N GLY A 26 1.85 24.96 18.60
CA GLY A 26 0.95 25.45 17.55
C GLY A 26 1.59 26.44 16.58
N CYS A 27 2.23 25.94 15.52
CA CYS A 27 2.67 26.71 14.37
C CYS A 27 1.48 27.30 13.59
N TRP A 28 1.02 28.48 14.00
CA TRP A 28 0.13 29.32 13.20
C TRP A 28 0.85 29.80 11.94
N LEU A 29 0.52 29.20 10.79
CA LEU A 29 0.96 29.70 9.48
C LEU A 29 -0.12 30.59 8.87
N GLU A 30 0.19 31.87 8.79
CA GLU A 30 -0.62 32.92 8.18
C GLU A 30 -0.52 32.83 6.64
N THR A 31 -1.62 32.53 5.96
CA THR A 31 -1.65 32.49 4.49
C THR A 31 -1.86 33.89 3.92
N THR A 32 -0.77 34.58 3.59
CA THR A 32 -0.80 35.86 2.87
C THR A 32 -0.91 35.69 1.36
N ASP A 33 -1.52 36.71 0.74
CA ASP A 33 -1.64 37.04 -0.68
C ASP A 33 -2.26 36.04 -1.66
N ALA A 34 -3.24 36.55 -2.41
CA ALA A 34 -3.95 35.87 -3.47
C ALA A 34 -3.76 36.59 -4.82
N SER A 35 -3.43 35.83 -5.87
CA SER A 35 -3.34 36.28 -7.26
C SER A 35 -3.29 35.05 -8.18
N GLU A 36 -4.01 34.93 -9.29
CA GLU A 36 -5.22 35.63 -9.75
C GLU A 36 -6.19 34.60 -10.34
N PHE A 37 -7.46 34.58 -9.92
CA PHE A 37 -8.50 33.76 -10.57
C PHE A 37 -9.16 34.55 -11.70
N LEU A 38 -8.88 34.19 -12.96
CA LEU A 38 -9.65 34.67 -14.10
C LEU A 38 -11.05 34.03 -14.11
N ASN A 39 -12.06 34.83 -13.78
CA ASN A 39 -13.46 34.41 -13.72
C ASN A 39 -14.00 34.00 -15.10
N PHE A 40 -14.48 32.77 -15.22
CA PHE A 40 -15.47 32.39 -16.22
C PHE A 40 -16.66 31.69 -15.54
N SER A 41 -17.78 32.42 -15.45
CA SER A 41 -19.05 31.91 -14.94
C SER A 41 -19.81 31.09 -15.99
N PRO A 42 -20.72 30.18 -15.59
CA PRO A 42 -21.09 29.01 -16.39
C PRO A 42 -22.27 29.25 -17.35
N THR A 43 -22.42 28.33 -18.31
CA THR A 43 -23.62 28.20 -19.15
C THR A 43 -24.24 26.80 -19.11
N THR A 44 -25.57 26.81 -18.93
CA THR A 44 -26.53 25.75 -19.30
C THR A 44 -26.35 24.33 -18.72
N SER A 45 -27.13 24.07 -17.68
CA SER A 45 -27.57 22.77 -17.19
C SER A 45 -28.17 21.83 -18.26
N VAL A 46 -27.90 20.52 -18.12
CA VAL A 46 -28.83 19.44 -18.50
C VAL A 46 -28.80 18.38 -17.38
N THR A 47 -29.96 17.99 -16.86
CA THR A 47 -30.09 16.90 -15.86
C THR A 47 -30.10 15.53 -16.52
N PRO A 48 -29.62 14.46 -15.85
CA PRO A 48 -29.43 13.15 -16.47
C PRO A 48 -30.77 12.47 -16.83
N PHE A 49 -30.77 11.76 -17.95
CA PHE A 49 -31.83 10.80 -18.29
C PHE A 49 -31.53 9.44 -17.63
N ASP A 50 -32.49 8.93 -16.87
CA ASP A 50 -32.67 7.49 -16.69
C ASP A 50 -33.14 6.89 -18.01
N TYR A 51 -32.59 5.73 -18.40
CA TYR A 51 -33.42 4.65 -18.91
C TYR A 51 -32.78 3.28 -18.70
N SER A 52 -33.38 2.51 -17.80
CA SER A 52 -33.27 1.05 -17.80
C SER A 52 -33.62 0.45 -19.18
N SER A 53 -32.70 -0.33 -19.76
CA SER A 53 -32.98 -1.35 -20.79
C SER A 53 -31.73 -2.12 -21.20
N PHE A 54 -31.59 -3.38 -20.76
CA PHE A 54 -31.21 -4.52 -21.60
C PHE A 54 -31.53 -5.81 -20.84
N MET A 55 -32.59 -6.52 -21.26
CA MET A 55 -32.98 -7.81 -20.67
C MET A 55 -32.24 -8.97 -21.35
N TRP A 56 -31.89 -10.00 -20.57
CA TRP A 56 -31.55 -11.31 -21.12
C TRP A 56 -32.82 -12.11 -21.50
N PRO A 57 -32.77 -12.95 -22.54
CA PRO A 57 -33.85 -13.89 -22.85
C PRO A 57 -33.87 -15.07 -21.84
N PRO A 58 -35.04 -15.52 -21.37
CA PRO A 58 -35.15 -16.60 -20.38
C PRO A 58 -35.18 -18.00 -21.02
N THR A 59 -34.73 -19.00 -20.25
CA THR A 59 -35.00 -20.42 -20.54
C THR A 59 -36.29 -20.88 -19.84
N GLN A 60 -37.23 -21.38 -20.64
CA GLN A 60 -38.31 -22.30 -20.23
C GLN A 60 -37.73 -23.57 -19.57
N ASP A 61 -38.41 -24.34 -18.72
CA ASP A 61 -39.64 -24.23 -17.92
C ASP A 61 -39.38 -25.17 -16.68
N THR A 62 -40.10 -25.21 -15.55
CA THR A 62 -41.55 -25.38 -15.31
C THR A 62 -41.92 -25.13 -13.83
N ALA A 63 -43.15 -24.68 -13.55
CA ALA A 63 -44.08 -25.11 -12.47
C ALA A 63 -43.56 -25.29 -10.99
N THR A 64 -44.27 -24.86 -9.92
CA THR A 64 -45.66 -24.37 -9.74
C THR A 64 -45.86 -23.78 -8.34
N VAL A 65 -46.73 -22.75 -8.18
CA VAL A 65 -47.64 -22.46 -7.02
C VAL A 65 -47.01 -22.37 -5.61
N SER A 66 -47.09 -21.28 -4.81
CA SER A 66 -47.73 -19.94 -4.89
C SER A 66 -47.07 -19.03 -3.81
N SER A 67 -47.57 -17.95 -3.16
CA SER A 67 -48.91 -17.34 -2.93
C SER A 67 -48.82 -15.83 -2.57
N SER A 68 -49.93 -15.22 -2.13
CA SER A 68 -50.18 -13.77 -1.89
C SER A 68 -50.71 -13.51 -0.45
N PRO A 69 -50.98 -12.26 0.03
CA PRO A 69 -50.28 -10.96 -0.12
C PRO A 69 -50.32 -10.00 1.13
N LEU A 70 -49.71 -8.81 0.98
CA LEU A 70 -50.16 -7.46 1.44
C LEU A 70 -50.40 -7.09 2.93
N SER A 71 -49.62 -6.11 3.41
CA SER A 71 -50.03 -4.92 4.22
C SER A 71 -48.78 -4.03 4.49
N GLN A 72 -48.83 -2.70 4.70
CA GLN A 72 -49.91 -1.70 4.59
C GLN A 72 -49.32 -0.29 4.30
N MET A 73 -50.17 0.71 4.05
CA MET A 73 -49.81 2.11 3.72
C MET A 73 -49.85 3.06 4.94
N TYR A 74 -49.50 4.33 4.66
CA TYR A 74 -49.85 5.60 5.34
C TYR A 74 -48.84 6.18 6.35
N ALA A 75 -48.73 7.51 6.53
CA ALA A 75 -48.86 8.69 5.63
C ALA A 75 -48.66 10.00 6.45
N GLN A 76 -48.49 11.13 5.75
CA GLN A 76 -48.84 12.50 6.19
C GLN A 76 -48.01 13.13 7.35
N ASP A 77 -47.95 14.46 7.52
CA ASP A 77 -47.90 15.58 6.56
C ASP A 77 -47.54 16.88 7.32
N SER A 78 -47.60 18.01 6.59
CA SER A 78 -47.73 19.40 7.02
C SER A 78 -46.46 20.25 7.03
N ALA A 79 -46.52 21.30 6.24
CA ALA A 79 -45.67 22.48 6.31
C ALA A 79 -46.57 23.70 6.48
N GLU A 80 -46.10 24.71 7.20
CA GLU A 80 -46.70 26.06 7.16
C GLU A 80 -45.68 27.08 6.66
N ARG A 81 -46.19 28.06 5.90
CA ARG A 81 -45.41 29.12 5.26
C ARG A 81 -46.28 30.37 5.20
N SER A 82 -45.81 31.44 5.83
CA SER A 82 -46.38 32.79 5.69
C SER A 82 -45.36 33.75 5.06
N SER A 83 -45.81 34.93 4.67
CA SER A 83 -45.18 35.72 3.58
C SER A 83 -45.56 37.20 3.62
N LEU A 84 -44.91 37.99 2.75
CA LEU A 84 -45.07 39.44 2.52
C LEU A 84 -44.33 40.30 3.58
N GLU A 85 -43.67 41.41 3.25
CA GLU A 85 -43.45 42.04 1.93
C GLU A 85 -42.14 42.89 1.87
N ASP A 86 -41.86 43.50 0.72
CA ASP A 86 -40.59 44.16 0.35
C ASP A 86 -40.37 45.58 0.92
N GLN A 87 -39.13 45.87 1.35
CA GLN A 87 -38.49 47.19 1.22
C GLN A 87 -36.96 47.05 1.03
N GLY A 88 -36.48 47.12 -0.20
CA GLY A 88 -35.05 47.08 -0.52
C GLY A 88 -34.24 48.29 -0.03
N LYS A 89 -33.10 48.04 0.61
CA LYS A 89 -31.95 48.95 0.78
C LYS A 89 -30.66 48.19 1.11
N ASP A 90 -29.59 48.53 0.40
CA ASP A 90 -28.16 48.25 0.67
C ASP A 90 -27.79 46.99 1.46
N LEU A 91 -27.55 45.87 0.76
CA LEU A 91 -26.98 44.65 1.33
C LEU A 91 -25.65 44.24 0.66
N SER A 92 -24.58 44.97 0.96
CA SER A 92 -23.21 44.72 0.47
C SER A 92 -22.19 44.38 1.57
N SER A 93 -22.65 44.11 2.80
CA SER A 93 -21.79 44.02 4.00
C SER A 93 -21.97 42.77 4.89
N LEU A 94 -22.88 41.85 4.54
CA LEU A 94 -23.23 40.68 5.36
C LEU A 94 -23.15 39.36 4.61
N ASN A 95 -21.95 38.96 4.19
CA ASN A 95 -21.73 37.61 3.64
C ASN A 95 -20.38 36.97 4.04
N ASN A 96 -19.94 37.19 5.28
CA ASN A 96 -18.78 36.48 5.86
C ASN A 96 -19.03 36.05 7.32
N ARG A 97 -20.11 35.29 7.55
CA ARG A 97 -20.27 34.47 8.75
C ARG A 97 -20.05 33.00 8.39
N ARG A 98 -18.76 32.61 8.27
CA ARG A 98 -18.39 31.20 8.30
C ARG A 98 -18.97 30.57 9.57
N TRP A 99 -19.75 29.51 9.42
CA TRP A 99 -20.24 28.74 10.57
C TRP A 99 -19.09 27.90 11.10
N TRP A 100 -18.36 28.44 12.08
CA TRP A 100 -17.37 27.70 12.84
C TRP A 100 -18.08 26.64 13.68
N ILE A 101 -18.24 25.45 13.13
CA ILE A 101 -18.39 24.24 13.95
C ILE A 101 -17.02 24.07 14.62
N ALA A 102 -16.89 24.61 15.83
CA ALA A 102 -15.75 24.29 16.68
C ALA A 102 -15.71 22.77 16.87
N PRO A 103 -14.54 22.10 16.79
CA PRO A 103 -14.42 20.71 17.20
C PRO A 103 -14.99 20.57 18.62
N THR A 104 -16.03 19.76 18.78
CA THR A 104 -16.68 19.57 20.09
C THR A 104 -15.67 18.95 21.04
N GLY A 105 -15.13 19.77 21.95
CA GLY A 105 -13.88 19.53 22.66
C GLY A 105 -13.91 18.40 23.70
N HIS A 106 -13.94 17.16 23.21
CA HIS A 106 -13.52 15.93 23.91
C HIS A 106 -12.58 15.15 22.96
N GLY A 107 -11.53 15.82 22.46
CA GLY A 107 -10.55 15.18 21.58
C GLY A 107 -9.74 14.14 22.35
N SER A 108 -9.93 12.86 22.01
CA SER A 108 -9.14 11.77 22.57
C SER A 108 -7.69 11.85 22.09
N SER A 109 -6.75 11.54 22.98
CA SER A 109 -5.33 11.62 22.66
C SER A 109 -4.96 10.66 21.51
N VAL A 110 -3.85 10.92 20.84
CA VAL A 110 -3.32 10.03 19.79
C VAL A 110 -3.19 8.59 20.33
N MET A 111 -2.74 8.46 21.59
CA MET A 111 -2.57 7.17 22.27
C MET A 111 -3.91 6.47 22.54
N GLU A 112 -4.96 7.20 22.97
CA GLU A 112 -6.30 6.64 23.16
C GLU A 112 -6.89 6.13 21.84
N ARG A 113 -6.73 6.90 20.75
CA ARG A 113 -7.18 6.50 19.40
C ARG A 113 -6.41 5.26 18.90
N LEU A 114 -5.10 5.19 19.14
CA LEU A 114 -4.28 4.00 18.84
C LEU A 114 -4.70 2.76 19.67
N VAL A 115 -5.04 2.92 20.95
CA VAL A 115 -5.59 1.83 21.78
C VAL A 115 -6.95 1.34 21.24
N GLN A 116 -7.81 2.27 20.82
CA GLN A 116 -9.11 1.93 20.21
C GLN A 116 -8.94 1.23 18.85
N ALA A 117 -8.01 1.68 17.99
CA ALA A 117 -7.69 1.01 16.73
C ALA A 117 -7.21 -0.44 16.96
N VAL A 118 -6.25 -0.66 17.88
CA VAL A 118 -5.75 -2.00 18.22
C VAL A 118 -6.87 -2.91 18.73
N LYS A 119 -7.84 -2.37 19.46
CA LYS A 119 -9.04 -3.12 19.87
C LYS A 119 -9.94 -3.46 18.67
N HIS A 120 -10.30 -2.49 17.83
CA HIS A 120 -11.17 -2.71 16.68
C HIS A 120 -10.57 -3.72 15.68
N ILE A 121 -9.27 -3.66 15.42
CA ILE A 121 -8.56 -4.65 14.58
C ILE A 121 -8.69 -6.05 15.20
N LYS A 122 -8.54 -6.17 16.52
CA LYS A 122 -8.63 -7.46 17.24
C LYS A 122 -10.04 -8.04 17.22
N ASP A 123 -11.07 -7.20 17.27
CA ASP A 123 -12.45 -7.63 17.13
C ASP A 123 -12.67 -8.20 15.70
N PHE A 124 -12.22 -7.51 14.64
CA PHE A 124 -12.30 -8.00 13.26
C PHE A 124 -11.48 -9.26 12.94
N THR A 125 -10.29 -9.46 13.53
CA THR A 125 -9.52 -10.70 13.32
C THR A 125 -10.12 -11.89 14.07
N SER A 126 -10.70 -11.67 15.24
CA SER A 126 -11.34 -12.71 16.06
C SER A 126 -12.52 -13.38 15.36
N GLU A 127 -13.30 -12.62 14.58
CA GLU A 127 -14.46 -13.13 13.83
C GLU A 127 -14.12 -14.21 12.80
N ARG A 128 -12.86 -14.29 12.33
CA ARG A 128 -12.47 -15.19 11.23
C ARG A 128 -11.97 -16.56 11.69
N GLY A 129 -11.92 -16.82 12.99
CA GLY A 129 -11.51 -18.12 13.54
C GLY A 129 -10.00 -18.37 13.46
N GLY A 130 -9.19 -17.41 13.90
CA GLY A 130 -7.74 -17.58 14.04
C GLY A 130 -7.17 -16.64 15.11
N GLY A 131 -6.29 -17.17 15.97
CA GLY A 131 -5.62 -16.35 16.97
C GLY A 131 -4.60 -15.40 16.32
N SER A 132 -4.71 -14.10 16.61
CA SER A 132 -3.79 -13.06 16.13
C SER A 132 -3.17 -12.28 17.29
N LEU A 133 -1.90 -11.89 17.15
CA LEU A 133 -1.26 -10.87 17.96
C LEU A 133 -1.22 -9.57 17.15
N ILE A 134 -1.75 -8.49 17.71
CA ILE A 134 -1.70 -7.14 17.15
C ILE A 134 -0.84 -6.32 18.10
N GLN A 135 0.23 -5.69 17.61
CA GLN A 135 1.12 -4.88 18.45
C GLN A 135 1.58 -3.62 17.73
N LEU A 136 1.54 -2.49 18.45
CA LEU A 136 1.99 -1.20 17.95
C LEU A 136 3.49 -1.01 18.17
N TRP A 137 4.18 -0.52 17.13
CA TRP A 137 5.57 -0.08 17.16
C TRP A 137 5.59 1.45 17.03
N VAL A 138 6.07 2.15 18.05
CA VAL A 138 6.09 3.62 18.14
C VAL A 138 7.54 4.13 18.11
N PRO A 139 7.86 5.20 17.35
CA PRO A 139 9.19 5.80 17.35
C PRO A 139 9.45 6.55 18.65
N VAL A 140 10.56 6.24 19.32
CA VAL A 140 11.01 6.90 20.55
C VAL A 140 12.50 7.22 20.48
N ASP A 141 12.92 8.32 21.08
CA ASP A 141 14.32 8.73 21.10
C ASP A 141 15.06 8.04 22.25
N ARG A 142 16.14 7.31 21.91
CA ARG A 142 16.95 6.54 22.87
C ARG A 142 18.43 6.75 22.57
N GLY A 143 19.15 7.39 23.49
CA GLY A 143 20.61 7.57 23.38
C GLY A 143 21.06 8.43 22.20
N GLY A 144 20.21 9.35 21.72
CA GLY A 144 20.50 10.20 20.56
C GLY A 144 20.15 9.59 19.20
N LYS A 145 19.36 8.50 19.17
CA LYS A 145 18.79 7.89 17.95
C LYS A 145 17.31 7.64 18.11
N ARG A 146 16.55 7.74 17.01
CA ARG A 146 15.13 7.42 16.96
C ARG A 146 14.91 5.97 16.58
N VAL A 147 14.28 5.20 17.47
CA VAL A 147 14.04 3.76 17.29
C VAL A 147 12.58 3.40 17.51
N LEU A 148 12.07 2.47 16.72
CA LEU A 148 10.77 1.86 16.97
C LEU A 148 10.88 0.89 18.14
N THR A 149 9.96 1.02 19.11
CA THR A 149 9.76 0.00 20.15
C THR A 149 8.29 -0.37 20.28
N THR A 150 8.04 -1.58 20.76
CA THR A 150 6.72 -2.05 21.15
C THR A 150 6.59 -2.30 22.66
N LYS A 151 7.66 -2.03 23.43
CA LYS A 151 7.64 -2.07 24.90
C LYS A 151 6.78 -0.92 25.43
N GLU A 152 5.93 -1.24 26.42
CA GLU A 152 4.94 -0.31 27.01
C GLU A 152 3.93 0.27 25.98
N GLN A 153 3.86 -0.28 24.76
CA GLN A 153 2.93 0.14 23.71
C GLN A 153 1.66 -0.73 23.65
N PRO A 154 0.54 -0.21 23.10
CA PRO A 154 -0.70 -0.94 22.92
C PRO A 154 -0.52 -2.24 22.13
N PHE A 155 -1.17 -3.30 22.62
CA PHE A 155 -1.22 -4.59 21.95
C PHE A 155 -2.50 -5.33 22.34
N SER A 156 -2.88 -6.31 21.52
CA SER A 156 -3.92 -7.28 21.84
C SER A 156 -3.52 -8.64 21.28
N HIS A 157 -3.90 -9.72 21.97
CA HIS A 157 -3.64 -11.09 21.51
C HIS A 157 -4.83 -11.98 21.82
N ASP A 158 -4.91 -13.13 21.15
CA ASP A 158 -5.78 -14.23 21.55
C ASP A 158 -5.29 -14.84 22.89
N PRO A 159 -6.05 -14.73 23.99
CA PRO A 159 -5.66 -15.29 25.29
C PRO A 159 -5.56 -16.81 25.31
N MET A 160 -6.14 -17.51 24.32
CA MET A 160 -6.01 -18.96 24.18
C MET A 160 -4.68 -19.36 23.51
N CYS A 161 -4.02 -18.44 22.81
CA CYS A 161 -2.81 -18.73 22.03
C CYS A 161 -1.52 -18.38 22.80
N GLN A 162 -1.10 -19.28 23.69
CA GLN A 162 0.14 -19.15 24.47
C GLN A 162 1.39 -18.87 23.61
N ARG A 163 1.44 -19.42 22.39
CA ARG A 163 2.51 -19.16 21.40
C ARG A 163 2.62 -17.68 21.02
N LEU A 164 1.48 -17.01 20.82
CA LEU A 164 1.46 -15.58 20.47
C LEU A 164 1.69 -14.69 21.70
N ALA A 165 1.25 -15.11 22.88
CA ALA A 165 1.62 -14.46 24.13
C ALA A 165 3.15 -14.50 24.35
N HIS A 166 3.79 -15.66 24.14
CA HIS A 166 5.25 -15.77 24.25
C HIS A 166 5.99 -14.98 23.15
N TYR A 167 5.50 -15.00 21.90
CA TYR A 167 6.08 -14.18 20.85
C TYR A 167 5.94 -12.66 21.11
N ARG A 168 4.92 -12.24 21.88
CA ARG A 168 4.79 -10.87 22.41
C ARG A 168 5.84 -10.57 23.49
N GLU A 169 6.05 -11.46 24.44
CA GLU A 169 7.12 -11.35 25.47
C GLU A 169 8.51 -11.24 24.82
N ILE A 170 8.75 -11.96 23.73
CA ILE A 170 9.98 -11.83 22.93
C ILE A 170 10.01 -10.46 22.22
N SER A 171 8.93 -10.07 21.55
CA SER A 171 8.89 -8.85 20.73
C SER A 171 9.16 -7.56 21.52
N VAL A 172 8.76 -7.46 22.80
CA VAL A 172 9.05 -6.26 23.63
C VAL A 172 10.53 -6.05 23.96
N ASN A 173 11.39 -7.05 23.73
CA ASN A 173 12.85 -6.93 23.89
C ASN A 173 13.57 -6.42 22.63
N TYR A 174 12.85 -6.32 21.50
CA TYR A 174 13.39 -5.82 20.24
C TYR A 174 13.15 -4.32 20.06
N GLN A 175 14.10 -3.68 19.38
CA GLN A 175 14.03 -2.31 18.88
C GLN A 175 14.54 -2.32 17.43
N PHE A 176 14.04 -1.40 16.62
CA PHE A 176 14.39 -1.30 15.19
C PHE A 176 14.69 0.15 14.83
N SER A 177 15.60 0.41 13.88
CA SER A 177 15.87 1.80 13.46
C SER A 177 14.62 2.46 12.89
N ALA A 178 14.37 3.72 13.27
CA ALA A 178 13.36 4.59 12.67
C ALA A 178 14.00 5.68 11.76
N GLU A 179 15.31 5.55 11.49
CA GLU A 179 16.16 6.44 10.71
C GLU A 179 16.73 5.68 9.49
N GLN A 180 17.00 6.39 8.39
CA GLN A 180 17.71 5.79 7.24
C GLN A 180 19.18 5.50 7.61
N GLU A 181 19.81 4.56 6.90
CA GLU A 181 21.17 4.10 7.22
C GLU A 181 22.25 5.16 6.97
N ASP A 182 22.54 5.95 8.01
CA ASP A 182 23.88 6.50 8.17
C ASP A 182 24.88 5.33 8.24
N SER A 183 25.88 5.36 7.36
CA SER A 183 26.81 4.25 7.06
C SER A 183 27.77 3.83 8.18
N SER A 184 27.53 4.34 9.41
CA SER A 184 28.24 3.99 10.64
C SER A 184 27.40 3.15 11.61
N SER A 185 26.08 3.06 11.40
CA SER A 185 25.17 2.31 12.27
C SER A 185 25.17 0.79 11.96
N LYS A 186 24.79 -0.02 12.94
CA LYS A 186 24.55 -1.48 12.80
C LYS A 186 23.10 -1.85 13.15
N ASP A 187 22.24 -0.84 13.24
CA ASP A 187 20.95 -0.93 13.90
C ASP A 187 19.89 -1.38 12.89
N LEU A 188 19.55 -2.67 12.94
CA LEU A 188 18.71 -3.29 11.92
C LEU A 188 17.33 -2.61 11.84
N VAL A 189 16.99 -2.13 10.65
CA VAL A 189 15.70 -1.51 10.32
C VAL A 189 14.54 -2.50 10.49
N GLY A 190 14.76 -3.78 10.16
CA GLY A 190 13.75 -4.84 10.30
C GLY A 190 12.44 -4.56 9.53
N LEU A 191 11.41 -5.36 9.80
CA LEU A 191 10.10 -5.21 9.14
C LEU A 191 9.33 -3.96 9.63
N PRO A 192 9.24 -3.65 10.94
CA PRO A 192 8.58 -2.41 11.39
C PRO A 192 9.27 -1.14 10.87
N GLY A 193 10.60 -1.08 10.88
CA GLY A 193 11.33 0.11 10.39
C GLY A 193 11.17 0.32 8.89
N ARG A 194 11.15 -0.75 8.08
CA ARG A 194 10.90 -0.65 6.63
C ARG A 194 9.52 -0.07 6.34
N VAL A 195 8.50 -0.47 7.09
CA VAL A 195 7.14 0.05 6.94
C VAL A 195 7.02 1.50 7.44
N PHE A 196 7.70 1.86 8.53
CA PHE A 196 7.72 3.23 9.05
C PHE A 196 8.41 4.21 8.10
N LEU A 197 9.62 3.87 7.64
CA LEU A 197 10.43 4.68 6.73
C LEU A 197 9.87 4.71 5.31
N GLY A 198 9.44 3.56 4.80
CA GLY A 198 8.86 3.43 3.45
C GLY A 198 7.42 3.92 3.33
N GLN A 199 6.74 4.16 4.46
CA GLN A 199 5.36 4.67 4.53
C GLN A 199 4.33 3.84 3.74
N VAL A 200 4.60 2.55 3.53
CA VAL A 200 3.75 1.59 2.80
C VAL A 200 3.67 0.24 3.53
N PRO A 201 2.56 -0.53 3.42
CA PRO A 201 2.45 -1.83 4.07
C PRO A 201 3.43 -2.89 3.55
N GLU A 202 3.92 -3.74 4.44
CA GLU A 202 4.71 -4.94 4.11
C GLU A 202 4.09 -6.18 4.75
N TRP A 203 4.01 -7.28 3.99
CA TRP A 203 3.45 -8.54 4.49
C TRP A 203 4.10 -9.78 3.87
N THR A 204 3.94 -10.91 4.55
CA THR A 204 4.46 -12.22 4.13
C THR A 204 3.47 -13.33 4.45
N PRO A 205 3.38 -14.39 3.62
CA PRO A 205 2.51 -15.52 3.92
C PRO A 205 3.15 -16.46 4.95
N ASP A 206 4.48 -16.40 5.09
CA ASP A 206 5.26 -17.10 6.12
C ASP A 206 6.51 -16.26 6.45
N VAL A 207 6.74 -15.91 7.72
CA VAL A 207 7.94 -15.16 8.15
C VAL A 207 9.20 -16.01 8.12
N ARG A 208 9.08 -17.34 8.15
CA ARG A 208 10.23 -18.27 8.22
C ARG A 208 10.98 -18.40 6.89
N PHE A 209 10.58 -17.63 5.87
CA PHE A 209 11.32 -17.43 4.63
C PHE A 209 12.26 -16.20 4.67
N PHE A 210 12.11 -15.30 5.66
CA PHE A 210 13.05 -14.19 5.83
C PHE A 210 14.44 -14.67 6.27
N LYS A 211 15.47 -13.94 5.84
CA LYS A 211 16.82 -14.04 6.40
C LYS A 211 16.89 -13.27 7.73
N ASN A 212 17.84 -13.62 8.61
CA ASN A 212 17.97 -13.02 9.95
C ASN A 212 18.12 -11.49 9.91
N GLU A 213 18.78 -10.98 8.87
CA GLU A 213 19.07 -9.56 8.66
C GLU A 213 17.80 -8.80 8.24
N GLU A 214 16.86 -9.47 7.56
CA GLU A 214 15.59 -8.89 7.11
C GLU A 214 14.50 -8.92 8.20
N TYR A 215 14.49 -9.97 9.04
CA TYR A 215 13.54 -10.14 10.14
C TYR A 215 14.24 -10.73 11.38
N PRO A 216 14.84 -9.88 12.25
CA PRO A 216 15.67 -10.32 13.38
C PRO A 216 14.99 -11.17 14.47
N ARG A 217 13.68 -11.41 14.36
CA ARG A 217 12.89 -12.30 15.21
C ARG A 217 12.60 -13.68 14.57
N VAL A 218 13.16 -13.99 13.39
CA VAL A 218 12.73 -15.16 12.58
C VAL A 218 12.91 -16.51 13.27
N GLN A 219 13.98 -16.73 14.05
CA GLN A 219 14.14 -17.95 14.84
C GLN A 219 13.02 -18.08 15.89
N HIS A 220 12.77 -17.03 16.66
CA HIS A 220 11.68 -17.01 17.64
C HIS A 220 10.29 -17.16 17.01
N ALA A 221 10.12 -16.66 15.78
CA ALA A 221 8.92 -16.89 15.01
C ALA A 221 8.78 -18.37 14.61
N GLN A 222 9.86 -19.04 14.20
CA GLN A 222 9.86 -20.48 13.98
C GLN A 222 9.56 -21.26 15.28
N ASP A 223 10.17 -20.89 16.41
CA ASP A 223 9.97 -21.53 17.72
C ASP A 223 8.51 -21.40 18.20
N CYS A 224 7.87 -20.26 17.93
CA CYS A 224 6.45 -20.01 18.23
C CYS A 224 5.50 -20.45 17.09
N ASP A 225 6.02 -21.04 16.01
CA ASP A 225 5.32 -21.34 14.74
C ASP A 225 4.43 -20.16 14.27
N VAL A 226 4.96 -18.95 14.37
CA VAL A 226 4.43 -17.75 13.72
C VAL A 226 4.67 -17.84 12.21
N ARG A 227 3.68 -17.43 11.42
CA ARG A 227 3.59 -17.65 9.98
C ARG A 227 3.28 -16.36 9.25
N GLY A 228 2.02 -15.97 9.11
CA GLY A 228 1.67 -14.68 8.53
C GLY A 228 2.14 -13.51 9.40
N THR A 229 2.66 -12.46 8.79
CA THR A 229 2.67 -11.13 9.41
C THR A 229 2.36 -10.05 8.39
N LEU A 230 1.66 -9.01 8.85
CA LEU A 230 1.23 -7.83 8.13
C LEU A 230 1.59 -6.60 8.97
N ALA A 231 2.49 -5.77 8.47
CA ALA A 231 2.80 -4.48 9.09
C ALA A 231 2.24 -3.33 8.25
N ILE A 232 1.55 -2.42 8.93
CA ILE A 232 0.79 -1.30 8.35
C ILE A 232 1.25 -0.01 9.03
N PRO A 233 1.66 1.02 8.26
CA PRO A 233 2.00 2.33 8.82
C PRO A 233 0.72 3.04 9.26
N VAL A 234 0.79 3.80 10.34
CA VAL A 234 -0.34 4.58 10.87
C VAL A 234 0.00 6.06 10.81
N PHE A 235 -0.91 6.86 10.27
CA PHE A 235 -0.79 8.31 10.16
C PHE A 235 -1.95 9.00 10.87
N GLU A 236 -1.68 10.22 11.31
CA GLU A 236 -2.72 11.14 11.75
C GLU A 236 -3.60 11.57 10.57
N GLN A 237 -4.92 11.71 10.78
CA GLN A 237 -5.84 12.03 9.68
C GLN A 237 -5.53 13.41 9.07
N GLY A 238 -5.38 13.46 7.74
CA GLY A 238 -5.00 14.67 7.01
C GLY A 238 -3.52 15.07 7.10
N SER A 239 -2.68 14.37 7.88
CA SER A 239 -1.24 14.67 8.03
C SER A 239 -0.35 13.62 7.36
N LYS A 240 0.82 14.02 6.83
CA LYS A 240 1.85 13.09 6.32
C LYS A 240 2.76 12.51 7.43
N ILE A 241 2.50 12.84 8.70
CA ILE A 241 3.27 12.32 9.85
C ILE A 241 2.87 10.86 10.12
N CYS A 242 3.84 9.96 9.96
CA CYS A 242 3.73 8.57 10.41
C CYS A 242 3.90 8.51 11.93
N LEU A 243 2.87 8.05 12.63
CA LEU A 243 2.80 7.92 14.09
C LEU A 243 3.45 6.63 14.60
N GLY A 244 3.57 5.61 13.74
CA GLY A 244 4.06 4.29 14.09
C GLY A 244 3.59 3.21 13.12
N VAL A 245 3.74 1.95 13.51
CA VAL A 245 3.40 0.78 12.70
C VAL A 245 2.62 -0.24 13.52
N ILE A 246 1.46 -0.67 13.04
CA ILE A 246 0.74 -1.81 13.61
C ILE A 246 1.23 -3.08 12.92
N GLU A 247 1.76 -4.03 13.69
CA GLU A 247 2.09 -5.38 13.23
C GLU A 247 0.98 -6.36 13.66
N VAL A 248 0.35 -7.03 12.70
CA VAL A 248 -0.61 -8.12 12.90
C VAL A 248 0.09 -9.44 12.56
N VAL A 249 0.26 -10.28 13.57
CA VAL A 249 1.04 -11.52 13.57
C VAL A 249 0.11 -12.72 13.75
N MET A 250 0.26 -13.76 12.93
CA MET A 250 -0.62 -14.93 12.91
C MET A 250 0.17 -16.25 13.01
N THR A 251 -0.48 -17.29 13.54
CA THR A 251 0.01 -18.68 13.52
C THR A 251 -0.38 -19.44 12.25
N THR A 252 -1.25 -18.87 11.42
CA THR A 252 -1.67 -19.36 10.11
C THR A 252 -0.92 -18.64 8.99
N GLN A 253 -0.77 -19.29 7.83
CA GLN A 253 -0.19 -18.66 6.64
C GLN A 253 -1.17 -17.68 6.01
N MET A 254 -0.68 -16.54 5.54
CA MET A 254 -1.50 -15.41 5.11
C MET A 254 -1.25 -15.09 3.63
N VAL A 255 -1.90 -15.86 2.74
CA VAL A 255 -1.71 -15.80 1.28
C VAL A 255 -2.41 -14.60 0.64
N LYS A 256 -3.48 -14.10 1.26
CA LYS A 256 -4.29 -12.96 0.76
C LYS A 256 -4.30 -11.85 1.80
N LEU A 257 -4.05 -10.63 1.36
CA LEU A 257 -4.04 -9.41 2.18
C LEU A 257 -5.38 -8.69 2.19
N ARG A 258 -6.02 -8.56 1.02
CA ARG A 258 -6.98 -7.47 0.79
C ARG A 258 -8.13 -7.42 1.83
N PRO A 259 -8.75 -8.56 2.23
CA PRO A 259 -9.81 -8.53 3.25
C PRO A 259 -9.32 -8.06 4.64
N ASP A 260 -8.06 -8.31 5.00
CA ASP A 260 -7.47 -7.85 6.26
C ASP A 260 -7.15 -6.36 6.21
N LEU A 261 -6.46 -5.91 5.15
CA LEU A 261 -6.14 -4.48 4.99
C LEU A 261 -7.40 -3.61 4.92
N GLU A 262 -8.41 -4.01 4.14
CA GLU A 262 -9.68 -3.27 4.07
C GLU A 262 -10.40 -3.19 5.42
N SER A 263 -10.20 -4.16 6.31
CA SER A 263 -10.76 -4.16 7.68
C SER A 263 -9.94 -3.28 8.63
N ILE A 264 -8.61 -3.33 8.53
CA ILE A 264 -7.69 -2.53 9.35
C ILE A 264 -7.79 -1.04 9.00
N CYS A 265 -7.88 -0.70 7.71
CA CYS A 265 -8.13 0.69 7.28
C CYS A 265 -9.46 1.23 7.82
N ARG A 266 -10.52 0.43 7.83
CA ARG A 266 -11.81 0.79 8.47
C ARG A 266 -11.69 0.96 9.99
N ALA A 267 -10.91 0.10 10.65
CA ALA A 267 -10.65 0.19 12.10
C ALA A 267 -9.87 1.45 12.49
N LEU A 268 -8.95 1.91 11.63
CA LEU A 268 -8.23 3.18 11.80
C LEU A 268 -9.15 4.39 11.52
N GLN A 269 -9.91 4.36 10.43
CA GLN A 269 -10.84 5.43 10.06
C GLN A 269 -11.94 5.67 11.12
N ALA A 270 -12.33 4.63 11.85
CA ALA A 270 -13.30 4.73 12.95
C ALA A 270 -12.79 5.53 14.17
N VAL A 271 -11.50 5.88 14.21
CA VAL A 271 -10.84 6.61 15.31
C VAL A 271 -9.98 7.77 14.79
N ASP A 272 -10.37 8.38 13.66
CA ASP A 272 -9.67 9.49 13.03
C ASP A 272 -8.17 9.23 12.77
N LEU A 273 -7.83 7.99 12.40
CA LEU A 273 -6.49 7.59 11.95
C LEU A 273 -6.57 6.99 10.54
N ARG A 274 -5.45 6.92 9.84
CA ARG A 274 -5.36 6.28 8.53
C ARG A 274 -4.10 5.43 8.36
N SER A 275 -4.16 4.54 7.38
CA SER A 275 -2.98 3.88 6.79
C SER A 275 -2.52 4.69 5.57
N THR A 276 -1.53 4.18 4.83
CA THR A 276 -1.24 4.61 3.45
C THR A 276 -2.54 4.66 2.66
N GLU A 277 -2.98 5.86 2.29
CA GLU A 277 -4.12 6.03 1.39
C GLU A 277 -3.76 5.45 0.03
N VAL A 278 -4.73 4.81 -0.62
CA VAL A 278 -4.62 4.45 -2.03
C VAL A 278 -5.24 5.61 -2.80
N PRO A 279 -4.46 6.49 -3.44
CA PRO A 279 -5.02 7.74 -3.95
C PRO A 279 -5.97 7.47 -5.10
N ILE A 280 -7.25 7.80 -4.91
CA ILE A 280 -8.13 8.08 -6.04
C ILE A 280 -7.75 9.47 -6.52
N SER A 281 -6.67 9.54 -7.30
CA SER A 281 -6.45 10.65 -8.22
C SER A 281 -7.37 10.41 -9.42
N PRO A 282 -8.52 11.11 -9.56
CA PRO A 282 -9.18 11.18 -10.84
C PRO A 282 -8.20 11.86 -11.79
N SER A 283 -7.65 11.11 -12.74
CA SER A 283 -6.87 11.71 -13.81
C SER A 283 -7.76 12.72 -14.53
N LEU A 284 -7.27 13.95 -14.70
CA LEU A 284 -8.04 15.05 -15.34
C LEU A 284 -8.41 14.73 -16.80
N GLN A 285 -7.73 13.75 -17.38
CA GLN A 285 -8.13 13.01 -18.57
C GLN A 285 -8.68 11.65 -18.11
N GLY A 286 -9.85 11.23 -18.60
CA GLY A 286 -10.48 9.96 -18.21
C GLY A 286 -9.60 8.72 -18.47
N PRO A 287 -9.93 7.57 -17.84
CA PRO A 287 -9.09 6.36 -17.87
C PRO A 287 -8.71 5.94 -19.29
N ASP A 288 -7.41 5.79 -19.52
CA ASP A 288 -6.82 5.43 -20.81
C ASP A 288 -6.97 3.92 -21.08
N PHE A 289 -8.14 3.52 -21.57
CA PHE A 289 -8.41 2.13 -21.93
C PHE A 289 -7.68 1.63 -23.20
N SER A 290 -6.81 2.43 -23.84
CA SER A 290 -6.15 2.03 -25.10
C SER A 290 -5.35 0.72 -24.97
N TYR A 291 -4.73 0.48 -23.81
CA TYR A 291 -3.98 -0.75 -23.53
C TYR A 291 -4.83 -2.03 -23.66
N GLN A 292 -6.16 -1.94 -23.48
CA GLN A 292 -7.07 -3.09 -23.53
C GLN A 292 -7.07 -3.79 -24.90
N ALA A 293 -6.78 -3.04 -25.98
CA ALA A 293 -6.72 -3.58 -27.34
C ALA A 293 -5.66 -4.68 -27.53
N ALA A 294 -4.59 -4.68 -26.72
CA ALA A 294 -3.52 -5.69 -26.79
C ALA A 294 -3.81 -6.96 -25.97
N LEU A 295 -4.70 -6.89 -24.97
CA LEU A 295 -4.88 -7.97 -23.98
C LEU A 295 -5.33 -9.32 -24.59
N PRO A 296 -6.25 -9.38 -25.58
CA PRO A 296 -6.61 -10.66 -26.20
C PRO A 296 -5.45 -11.30 -26.98
N GLU A 297 -4.58 -10.48 -27.58
CA GLU A 297 -3.39 -10.95 -28.29
C GLU A 297 -2.35 -11.53 -27.31
N ILE A 298 -2.05 -10.75 -26.26
CA ILE A 298 -1.14 -11.15 -25.19
C ILE A 298 -1.64 -12.44 -24.51
N ARG A 299 -2.91 -12.51 -24.09
CA ARG A 299 -3.51 -13.69 -23.45
C ARG A 299 -3.38 -14.95 -24.32
N ASN A 300 -3.57 -14.81 -25.63
CA ASN A 300 -3.38 -15.92 -26.58
C ASN A 300 -1.91 -16.38 -26.64
N LEU A 301 -0.95 -15.45 -26.65
CA LEU A 301 0.48 -15.76 -26.60
C LEU A 301 0.86 -16.48 -25.30
N LEU A 302 0.43 -15.96 -24.13
CA LEU A 302 0.71 -16.56 -22.83
C LEU A 302 0.17 -17.99 -22.75
N ARG A 303 -1.07 -18.23 -23.21
CA ARG A 303 -1.64 -19.58 -23.33
C ARG A 303 -0.75 -20.48 -24.19
N CYS A 304 -0.40 -20.06 -25.41
CA CYS A 304 0.41 -20.86 -26.32
C CYS A 304 1.78 -21.23 -25.72
N ALA A 305 2.43 -20.31 -25.00
CA ALA A 305 3.69 -20.60 -24.28
C ALA A 305 3.48 -21.62 -23.15
N CYS A 306 2.46 -21.40 -22.30
CA CYS A 306 2.15 -22.31 -21.20
C CYS A 306 1.76 -23.71 -21.66
N GLU A 307 0.94 -23.84 -22.70
CA GLU A 307 0.51 -25.13 -23.26
C GLU A 307 1.67 -25.88 -23.93
N THR A 308 2.48 -25.18 -24.74
CA THR A 308 3.59 -25.80 -25.48
C THR A 308 4.73 -26.25 -24.56
N HIS A 309 5.00 -25.50 -23.49
CA HIS A 309 6.16 -25.71 -22.61
C HIS A 309 5.82 -26.14 -21.18
N LYS A 310 4.53 -26.38 -20.89
CA LYS A 310 4.00 -26.81 -19.58
C LYS A 310 4.38 -25.87 -18.44
N LEU A 311 4.36 -24.56 -18.72
CA LEU A 311 4.64 -23.53 -17.73
C LEU A 311 3.51 -23.46 -16.70
N PRO A 312 3.80 -23.37 -15.39
CA PRO A 312 2.76 -23.32 -14.36
C PRO A 312 1.97 -22.00 -14.40
N LEU A 313 2.61 -20.89 -14.75
CA LEU A 313 2.00 -19.56 -14.85
C LEU A 313 2.74 -18.70 -15.87
N ALA A 314 1.98 -17.92 -16.63
CA ALA A 314 2.48 -16.71 -17.25
C ALA A 314 1.48 -15.55 -17.07
N GLN A 315 1.96 -14.33 -16.87
CA GLN A 315 1.12 -13.18 -16.52
C GLN A 315 1.67 -11.86 -17.08
N THR A 316 0.78 -10.90 -17.29
CA THR A 316 1.11 -9.57 -17.83
C THR A 316 1.11 -8.53 -16.73
N TRP A 317 2.17 -7.72 -16.68
CA TRP A 317 2.31 -6.56 -15.81
C TRP A 317 2.26 -5.26 -16.63
N VAL A 318 1.57 -4.24 -16.12
CA VAL A 318 1.45 -2.89 -16.72
C VAL A 318 1.51 -1.84 -15.61
N SER A 319 1.90 -0.61 -15.93
CA SER A 319 1.89 0.52 -14.97
C SER A 319 0.51 0.72 -14.30
N CYS A 320 0.51 0.89 -12.97
CA CYS A 320 -0.70 1.13 -12.19
C CYS A 320 -1.42 2.41 -12.64
N PHE A 321 -0.65 3.46 -12.96
CA PHE A 321 -1.14 4.72 -13.50
C PHE A 321 -1.97 4.53 -14.78
N LYS A 322 -1.49 3.71 -15.72
CA LYS A 322 -2.20 3.41 -16.98
C LYS A 322 -3.48 2.58 -16.79
N GLN A 323 -3.52 1.74 -15.76
CA GLN A 323 -4.70 0.94 -15.41
C GLN A 323 -5.71 1.70 -14.54
N SER A 324 -5.35 2.87 -14.00
CA SER A 324 -6.01 3.49 -12.84
C SER A 324 -6.19 2.53 -11.65
N LYS A 325 -5.31 1.52 -11.53
CA LYS A 325 -5.48 0.39 -10.59
C LYS A 325 -4.99 0.77 -9.20
N THR A 326 -5.95 1.03 -8.32
CA THR A 326 -5.77 1.20 -6.88
C THR A 326 -5.22 -0.09 -6.27
N GLY A 327 -4.16 0.00 -5.46
CA GLY A 327 -3.62 -1.13 -4.71
C GLY A 327 -2.65 -0.73 -3.60
N CYS A 328 -1.84 -1.69 -3.16
CA CYS A 328 -0.98 -1.55 -1.98
C CYS A 328 0.47 -1.22 -2.38
N ARG A 329 1.34 -0.96 -1.41
CA ARG A 329 2.81 -0.84 -1.58
C ARG A 329 3.33 0.36 -2.38
N HIS A 330 2.50 1.38 -2.60
CA HIS A 330 2.92 2.65 -3.24
C HIS A 330 2.41 3.86 -2.46
N ASN A 331 3.05 5.01 -2.69
CA ASN A 331 2.67 6.34 -2.20
C ASN A 331 2.59 7.35 -3.37
N ASP A 332 2.23 8.60 -3.11
CA ASP A 332 2.14 9.67 -4.14
C ASP A 332 3.40 9.76 -5.03
N GLU A 333 4.58 9.60 -4.43
CA GLU A 333 5.87 9.87 -5.05
C GLU A 333 6.35 8.74 -5.97
N ASN A 334 6.03 7.48 -5.62
CA ASN A 334 6.47 6.29 -6.34
C ASN A 334 5.37 5.59 -7.17
N TYR A 335 4.11 6.05 -7.11
CA TYR A 335 3.01 5.49 -7.90
C TYR A 335 3.25 5.54 -9.42
N ILE A 336 4.01 6.53 -9.92
CA ILE A 336 4.43 6.59 -11.34
C ILE A 336 5.33 5.41 -11.75
N HIS A 337 6.01 4.78 -10.79
CA HIS A 337 6.84 3.59 -10.98
C HIS A 337 6.13 2.29 -10.56
N CYS A 338 4.91 2.37 -10.06
CA CYS A 338 4.08 1.22 -9.70
C CYS A 338 3.69 0.42 -10.95
N VAL A 339 3.81 -0.90 -10.88
CA VAL A 339 3.32 -1.86 -11.87
C VAL A 339 2.52 -2.97 -11.18
N SER A 340 1.47 -3.44 -11.86
CA SER A 340 0.56 -4.46 -11.34
C SER A 340 0.05 -5.38 -12.46
N THR A 341 -0.39 -6.57 -12.09
CA THR A 341 -0.90 -7.58 -13.02
C THR A 341 -2.20 -7.14 -13.70
N ILE A 342 -2.44 -7.66 -14.91
CA ILE A 342 -3.74 -7.64 -15.59
C ILE A 342 -4.29 -9.07 -15.66
N ASP A 343 -5.36 -9.33 -14.91
CA ASP A 343 -5.97 -10.67 -14.77
C ASP A 343 -6.60 -11.15 -16.10
N ASP A 344 -7.06 -10.24 -16.95
CA ASP A 344 -7.53 -10.54 -18.32
C ASP A 344 -6.42 -11.03 -19.26
N ALA A 345 -5.16 -10.74 -18.93
CA ALA A 345 -3.97 -11.13 -19.68
C ALA A 345 -3.03 -11.99 -18.82
N CYS A 346 -3.58 -12.98 -18.13
CA CYS A 346 -2.84 -14.07 -17.49
C CYS A 346 -3.19 -15.44 -18.09
N TYR A 347 -2.37 -16.44 -17.81
CA TYR A 347 -2.68 -17.85 -18.04
C TYR A 347 -2.08 -18.75 -16.96
N VAL A 348 -2.96 -19.40 -16.17
CA VAL A 348 -2.60 -20.36 -15.12
C VAL A 348 -2.59 -21.77 -15.71
N GLY A 349 -1.42 -22.31 -16.03
CA GLY A 349 -1.25 -23.66 -16.58
C GLY A 349 -1.26 -24.76 -15.52
N ASP A 350 -0.82 -24.45 -14.30
CA ASP A 350 -0.89 -25.30 -13.12
C ASP A 350 -1.92 -24.72 -12.13
N PRO A 351 -3.10 -25.35 -11.94
CA PRO A 351 -4.13 -24.85 -11.02
C PRO A 351 -3.64 -24.63 -9.59
N THR A 352 -2.57 -25.29 -9.15
CA THR A 352 -2.01 -25.13 -7.80
C THR A 352 -1.27 -23.81 -7.58
N VAL A 353 -0.96 -23.04 -8.63
CA VAL A 353 -0.38 -21.69 -8.50
C VAL A 353 -1.38 -20.56 -8.76
N ARG A 354 -2.68 -20.87 -8.77
CA ARG A 354 -3.75 -19.85 -8.85
C ARG A 354 -3.66 -18.82 -7.73
N GLU A 355 -3.48 -19.28 -6.49
CA GLU A 355 -3.37 -18.39 -5.33
C GLU A 355 -2.08 -17.54 -5.34
N PHE A 356 -1.01 -18.01 -5.99
CA PHE A 356 0.18 -17.19 -6.25
C PHE A 356 -0.15 -16.02 -7.19
N HIS A 357 -0.86 -16.28 -8.29
CA HIS A 357 -1.30 -15.22 -9.20
C HIS A 357 -2.26 -14.22 -8.51
N GLU A 358 -3.20 -14.71 -7.70
CA GLU A 358 -4.06 -13.85 -6.87
C GLU A 358 -3.24 -12.96 -5.92
N ALA A 359 -2.18 -13.51 -5.29
CA ALA A 359 -1.23 -12.71 -4.51
C ALA A 359 -0.44 -11.72 -5.36
N CYS A 360 -0.04 -12.04 -6.60
CA CYS A 360 0.57 -11.07 -7.53
C CYS A 360 -0.37 -9.90 -7.85
N SER A 361 -1.69 -10.14 -7.93
CA SER A 361 -2.69 -9.11 -8.16
C SER A 361 -2.96 -8.20 -6.95
N GLU A 362 -2.48 -8.58 -5.75
CA GLU A 362 -2.42 -7.71 -4.56
C GLU A 362 -1.03 -7.06 -4.34
N HIS A 363 0.06 -7.71 -4.75
CA HIS A 363 1.44 -7.21 -4.63
C HIS A 363 1.82 -6.35 -5.83
N HIS A 364 1.52 -5.05 -5.78
CA HIS A 364 2.13 -4.11 -6.71
C HIS A 364 3.66 -4.07 -6.50
N LEU A 365 4.39 -4.01 -7.61
CA LEU A 365 5.84 -3.90 -7.67
C LEU A 365 6.22 -2.48 -8.10
N LEU A 366 7.43 -2.04 -7.76
CA LEU A 366 8.02 -0.84 -8.37
C LEU A 366 8.92 -1.26 -9.55
N LYS A 367 9.13 -0.37 -10.52
CA LYS A 367 10.24 -0.50 -11.49
C LYS A 367 11.56 -0.72 -10.71
N GLY A 368 12.37 -1.67 -11.17
CA GLY A 368 13.56 -2.17 -10.48
C GLY A 368 13.33 -3.29 -9.44
N GLN A 369 12.09 -3.64 -9.06
CA GLN A 369 11.84 -4.76 -8.12
C GLN A 369 11.66 -6.11 -8.82
N GLY A 370 12.65 -6.98 -8.66
CA GLY A 370 12.73 -8.32 -9.25
C GLY A 370 12.69 -8.31 -10.77
N VAL A 371 12.62 -9.51 -11.36
CA VAL A 371 12.77 -9.73 -12.81
C VAL A 371 11.78 -8.88 -13.64
N VAL A 372 10.54 -8.71 -13.14
CA VAL A 372 9.50 -7.86 -13.74
C VAL A 372 9.85 -6.37 -13.67
N GLY A 373 10.21 -5.88 -12.48
CA GLY A 373 10.56 -4.47 -12.29
C GLY A 373 11.83 -4.09 -13.05
N GLU A 374 12.82 -4.97 -13.09
CA GLU A 374 14.03 -4.85 -13.92
C GLU A 374 13.68 -4.76 -15.41
N ALA A 375 12.78 -5.63 -15.91
CA ALA A 375 12.36 -5.62 -17.32
C ALA A 375 11.72 -4.29 -17.75
N PHE A 376 11.06 -3.55 -16.85
CA PHE A 376 10.55 -2.19 -17.14
C PHE A 376 11.64 -1.10 -17.28
N LEU A 377 12.91 -1.43 -17.04
CA LEU A 377 14.07 -0.53 -17.14
C LEU A 377 15.04 -0.92 -18.27
N THR A 378 14.72 -1.94 -19.08
CA THR A 378 15.58 -2.43 -20.17
C THR A 378 14.78 -2.77 -21.43
N ASN A 379 15.47 -2.95 -22.55
CA ASN A 379 14.93 -3.49 -23.80
C ASN A 379 15.19 -5.00 -23.96
N GLY A 380 15.99 -5.61 -23.07
CA GLY A 380 16.27 -7.05 -23.05
C GLY A 380 15.31 -7.86 -22.16
N PRO A 381 15.24 -9.19 -22.33
CA PRO A 381 14.55 -10.06 -21.39
C PRO A 381 15.38 -10.20 -20.09
N CYS A 382 14.76 -9.94 -18.93
CA CYS A 382 15.36 -10.24 -17.63
C CYS A 382 15.06 -11.70 -17.26
N PHE A 383 16.00 -12.37 -16.60
CA PHE A 383 15.86 -13.77 -16.16
C PHE A 383 16.47 -13.96 -14.78
N SER A 384 15.78 -14.75 -13.94
CA SER A 384 16.33 -15.27 -12.69
C SER A 384 16.12 -16.78 -12.62
N SER A 385 17.16 -17.51 -12.21
CA SER A 385 17.13 -18.97 -12.06
C SER A 385 16.41 -19.43 -10.80
N ASP A 386 16.36 -18.60 -9.75
CA ASP A 386 15.65 -18.89 -8.50
C ASP A 386 15.23 -17.62 -7.74
N VAL A 387 14.00 -17.16 -7.98
CA VAL A 387 13.42 -16.00 -7.27
C VAL A 387 13.14 -16.26 -5.78
N SER A 388 13.17 -17.51 -5.31
CA SER A 388 13.01 -17.82 -3.87
C SER A 388 14.18 -17.34 -3.03
N SER A 389 15.32 -17.02 -3.67
CA SER A 389 16.54 -16.51 -3.03
C SER A 389 16.52 -15.01 -2.72
N TYR A 390 15.62 -14.23 -3.33
CA TYR A 390 15.61 -12.76 -3.26
C TYR A 390 15.12 -12.26 -1.90
N LYS A 391 15.75 -11.21 -1.37
CA LYS A 391 15.22 -10.46 -0.22
C LYS A 391 13.85 -9.88 -0.55
N LYS A 392 13.04 -9.64 0.48
CA LYS A 392 11.70 -9.07 0.36
C LYS A 392 11.69 -7.64 -0.21
N SER A 393 12.78 -6.90 -0.02
CA SER A 393 13.03 -5.58 -0.63
C SER A 393 13.41 -5.64 -2.11
N GLU A 394 14.08 -6.71 -2.53
CA GLU A 394 14.56 -6.95 -3.90
C GLU A 394 13.41 -7.47 -4.78
N TYR A 395 12.72 -8.53 -4.34
CA TYR A 395 11.51 -9.05 -4.98
C TYR A 395 10.41 -9.32 -3.94
N PRO A 396 9.42 -8.42 -3.79
CA PRO A 396 8.31 -8.53 -2.83
C PRO A 396 7.50 -9.83 -2.88
N LEU A 397 7.53 -10.54 -4.00
CA LEU A 397 6.84 -11.81 -4.21
C LEU A 397 7.69 -13.06 -3.91
N SER A 398 8.98 -12.93 -3.57
CA SER A 398 9.90 -14.08 -3.37
C SER A 398 9.31 -15.14 -2.43
N HIS A 399 8.83 -14.72 -1.26
CA HIS A 399 8.21 -15.61 -0.27
C HIS A 399 6.94 -16.32 -0.75
N HIS A 400 6.18 -15.70 -1.65
CA HIS A 400 5.03 -16.36 -2.29
C HIS A 400 5.52 -17.38 -3.33
N ALA A 401 6.54 -17.05 -4.12
CA ALA A 401 7.13 -17.98 -5.07
C ALA A 401 7.71 -19.22 -4.34
N THR A 402 8.41 -19.02 -3.22
CA THR A 402 8.87 -20.09 -2.32
C THR A 402 7.72 -20.98 -1.85
N MET A 403 6.60 -20.38 -1.40
CA MET A 403 5.42 -21.13 -0.92
C MET A 403 4.81 -22.03 -2.00
N PHE A 404 4.74 -21.54 -3.24
CA PHE A 404 4.14 -22.27 -4.37
C PHE A 404 5.16 -23.10 -5.19
N GLY A 405 6.42 -23.17 -4.75
CA GLY A 405 7.49 -23.96 -5.39
C GLY A 405 7.96 -23.41 -6.74
N LEU A 406 7.85 -22.10 -6.95
CA LEU A 406 8.28 -21.39 -8.15
C LEU A 406 9.72 -20.86 -7.96
N HIS A 407 10.56 -21.06 -8.97
CA HIS A 407 12.00 -20.78 -8.92
C HIS A 407 12.46 -19.94 -10.12
N GLY A 408 12.62 -20.56 -11.29
CA GLY A 408 13.02 -19.86 -12.50
C GLY A 408 11.87 -18.98 -13.03
N THR A 409 12.16 -17.74 -13.40
CA THR A 409 11.22 -16.87 -14.13
C THR A 409 11.96 -15.97 -15.12
N VAL A 410 11.30 -15.65 -16.24
CA VAL A 410 11.78 -14.69 -17.25
C VAL A 410 10.72 -13.63 -17.47
N ALA A 411 11.11 -12.35 -17.50
CA ALA A 411 10.22 -11.22 -17.69
C ALA A 411 10.68 -10.36 -18.88
N ILE A 412 9.72 -9.98 -19.75
CA ILE A 412 10.03 -9.53 -21.11
C ILE A 412 9.15 -8.33 -21.46
N ARG A 413 9.77 -7.17 -21.69
CA ARG A 413 9.09 -5.91 -22.04
C ARG A 413 8.69 -5.89 -23.52
N LEU A 414 7.41 -5.64 -23.78
CA LEU A 414 6.84 -5.43 -25.11
C LEU A 414 5.95 -4.18 -25.12
N ARG A 415 5.81 -3.55 -26.29
CA ARG A 415 4.93 -2.42 -26.56
C ARG A 415 4.04 -2.76 -27.74
N CYS A 416 2.75 -2.45 -27.66
CA CYS A 416 1.81 -2.70 -28.77
C CYS A 416 1.68 -1.44 -29.65
N ILE A 417 1.78 -1.58 -30.96
CA ILE A 417 1.69 -0.47 -31.92
C ILE A 417 0.34 0.25 -31.91
N HIS A 418 -0.70 -0.37 -31.33
CA HIS A 418 -2.04 0.21 -31.19
C HIS A 418 -2.26 0.95 -29.85
N THR A 419 -1.33 0.86 -28.89
CA THR A 419 -1.52 1.31 -27.50
C THR A 419 -0.56 2.45 -27.10
N GLY A 420 -0.04 3.18 -28.10
CA GLY A 420 0.88 4.30 -27.89
C GLY A 420 2.14 3.90 -27.12
N THR A 421 2.36 4.52 -25.97
CA THR A 421 3.51 4.28 -25.08
C THR A 421 3.24 3.24 -23.98
N ALA A 422 2.08 2.55 -23.98
CA ALA A 422 1.79 1.55 -22.97
C ALA A 422 2.67 0.30 -23.12
N ASP A 423 3.44 -0.01 -22.08
CA ASP A 423 4.29 -1.19 -21.99
C ASP A 423 3.65 -2.32 -21.21
N PHE A 424 3.91 -3.53 -21.69
CA PHE A 424 3.48 -4.80 -21.12
C PHE A 424 4.73 -5.62 -20.82
N VAL A 425 4.97 -5.96 -19.55
CA VAL A 425 6.01 -6.93 -19.18
C VAL A 425 5.34 -8.30 -19.03
N LEU A 426 5.71 -9.23 -19.89
CA LEU A 426 5.23 -10.61 -19.85
C LEU A 426 6.17 -11.44 -18.98
N GLU A 427 5.67 -11.96 -17.87
CA GLU A 427 6.39 -12.84 -16.94
C GLU A 427 6.01 -14.30 -17.19
N PHE A 428 7.00 -15.18 -17.32
CA PHE A 428 6.83 -16.61 -17.55
C PHE A 428 7.59 -17.39 -16.48
N PHE A 429 6.87 -18.06 -15.58
CA PHE A 429 7.47 -18.96 -14.61
C PHE A 429 7.83 -20.29 -15.28
N LEU A 430 9.01 -20.80 -14.98
CA LEU A 430 9.47 -22.09 -15.49
C LEU A 430 8.84 -23.25 -14.69
N PRO A 431 8.77 -24.49 -15.24
CA PRO A 431 8.26 -25.64 -14.51
C PRO A 431 8.98 -25.85 -13.17
N LYS A 432 8.24 -26.20 -12.11
CA LYS A 432 8.74 -26.27 -10.71
C LYS A 432 9.94 -27.20 -10.52
N ASN A 433 10.08 -28.21 -11.39
CA ASN A 433 11.20 -29.16 -11.42
C ASN A 433 12.40 -28.69 -12.29
N CYS A 434 12.23 -27.67 -13.12
CA CYS A 434 13.27 -27.10 -13.99
C CYS A 434 14.22 -26.21 -13.17
N ARG A 435 15.07 -26.87 -12.38
CA ARG A 435 16.08 -26.25 -11.51
C ARG A 435 17.50 -26.33 -12.06
N ASP A 436 17.75 -27.18 -13.05
CA ASP A 436 19.03 -27.25 -13.73
C ASP A 436 19.21 -26.05 -14.68
N ILE A 437 20.39 -25.44 -14.69
CA ILE A 437 20.67 -24.22 -15.46
C ILE A 437 20.70 -24.48 -16.97
N GLU A 438 21.03 -25.70 -17.41
CA GLU A 438 21.02 -26.08 -18.83
C GLU A 438 19.60 -26.38 -19.31
N GLU A 439 18.76 -27.01 -18.49
CA GLU A 439 17.31 -27.11 -18.72
C GLU A 439 16.64 -25.74 -18.78
N GLN A 440 16.91 -24.86 -17.81
CA GLN A 440 16.40 -23.48 -17.81
C GLN A 440 16.84 -22.75 -19.08
N ARG A 441 18.10 -22.86 -19.49
CA ARG A 441 18.60 -22.25 -20.74
C ARG A 441 17.93 -22.83 -22.00
N LYS A 442 17.67 -24.14 -22.06
CA LYS A 442 16.89 -24.77 -23.15
C LYS A 442 15.47 -24.18 -23.19
N MET A 443 14.85 -23.98 -22.03
CA MET A 443 13.51 -23.40 -21.91
C MET A 443 13.47 -21.93 -22.38
N LEU A 444 14.45 -21.10 -21.99
CA LEU A 444 14.56 -19.71 -22.46
C LEU A 444 14.70 -19.62 -23.99
N ASN A 445 15.50 -20.49 -24.61
CA ASN A 445 15.63 -20.56 -26.07
C ASN A 445 14.30 -20.95 -26.74
N ALA A 446 13.52 -21.84 -26.12
CA ALA A 446 12.22 -22.27 -26.63
C ALA A 446 11.17 -21.15 -26.52
N LEU A 447 11.12 -20.42 -25.39
CA LEU A 447 10.28 -19.24 -25.20
C LEU A 447 10.63 -18.13 -26.20
N SER A 448 11.92 -17.87 -26.42
CA SER A 448 12.41 -16.94 -27.46
C SER A 448 11.96 -17.37 -28.87
N THR A 449 11.87 -18.68 -29.13
CA THR A 449 11.34 -19.20 -30.40
C THR A 449 9.83 -18.96 -30.54
N ILE A 450 9.04 -19.06 -29.46
CA ILE A 450 7.62 -18.65 -29.47
C ILE A 450 7.51 -17.13 -29.66
N MET A 451 8.40 -16.34 -29.05
CA MET A 451 8.44 -14.88 -29.23
C MET A 451 8.78 -14.47 -30.66
N ALA A 452 9.59 -15.23 -31.39
CA ALA A 452 9.84 -14.99 -32.82
C ALA A 452 8.57 -15.14 -33.69
N HIS A 453 7.50 -15.74 -33.13
CA HIS A 453 6.18 -15.88 -33.74
C HIS A 453 5.12 -14.96 -33.07
N VAL A 454 5.54 -13.97 -32.28
CA VAL A 454 4.69 -12.86 -31.79
C VAL A 454 3.96 -12.20 -32.98
N PRO A 455 2.65 -11.90 -32.88
CA PRO A 455 1.96 -11.17 -33.94
C PRO A 455 2.52 -9.76 -34.08
N ARG A 456 2.51 -9.22 -35.32
CA ARG A 456 3.20 -7.98 -35.67
C ARG A 456 2.77 -6.72 -34.91
N SER A 457 1.69 -6.80 -34.12
CA SER A 457 1.19 -5.72 -33.27
C SER A 457 2.08 -5.48 -32.04
N LEU A 458 2.71 -6.52 -31.50
CA LEU A 458 3.61 -6.45 -30.35
C LEU A 458 5.07 -6.41 -30.81
N ARG A 459 5.85 -5.50 -30.23
CA ARG A 459 7.29 -5.33 -30.52
C ARG A 459 8.10 -5.07 -29.24
N THR A 460 9.41 -5.20 -29.32
CA THR A 460 10.31 -4.63 -28.31
C THR A 460 10.30 -3.09 -28.38
N VAL A 461 10.67 -2.46 -27.26
CA VAL A 461 10.97 -1.03 -27.21
C VAL A 461 12.33 -0.77 -27.87
N THR A 462 12.48 0.37 -28.56
CA THR A 462 13.73 0.73 -29.24
C THR A 462 14.72 1.41 -28.30
N GLU A 463 16.01 1.44 -28.65
CA GLU A 463 17.05 2.09 -27.83
C GLU A 463 16.74 3.58 -27.62
N LYS A 464 16.34 4.29 -28.69
CA LYS A 464 15.94 5.71 -28.63
C LYS A 464 14.71 5.97 -27.73
N GLU A 465 13.72 5.08 -27.73
CA GLU A 465 12.57 5.21 -26.80
C GLU A 465 12.99 5.01 -25.35
N LEU A 466 14.00 4.16 -25.08
CA LEU A 466 14.53 3.94 -23.74
C LEU A 466 15.39 5.11 -23.26
N GLU A 467 16.17 5.73 -24.17
CA GLU A 467 16.92 6.96 -23.90
C GLU A 467 15.98 8.13 -23.53
N GLU A 468 14.92 8.34 -24.32
CA GLU A 468 13.91 9.38 -24.07
C GLU A 468 13.18 9.21 -22.73
N GLU A 469 12.90 7.96 -22.31
CA GLU A 469 12.36 7.67 -20.99
C GLU A 469 13.39 7.87 -19.85
N GLY A 470 14.66 7.58 -20.11
CA GLY A 470 15.76 7.76 -19.16
C GLY A 470 15.98 9.23 -18.83
N ASP A 471 16.06 10.09 -19.85
CA ASP A 471 16.20 11.55 -19.69
C ASP A 471 14.98 12.17 -18.97
N SER A 472 13.77 11.68 -19.26
CA SER A 472 12.55 12.12 -18.57
C SER A 472 12.60 11.80 -17.07
N MET A 473 13.00 10.57 -16.70
CA MET A 473 13.12 10.20 -15.28
C MET A 473 14.32 10.89 -14.59
N ALA A 474 15.41 11.18 -15.31
CA ALA A 474 16.52 11.97 -14.78
C ALA A 474 16.09 13.42 -14.46
N SER A 475 15.31 14.05 -15.34
CA SER A 475 14.82 15.42 -15.17
C SER A 475 13.91 15.56 -13.94
N GLU A 476 12.95 14.64 -13.76
CA GLU A 476 12.07 14.65 -12.57
C GLU A 476 12.85 14.50 -11.24
N VAL A 477 13.93 13.71 -11.24
CA VAL A 477 14.77 13.52 -10.03
C VAL A 477 15.62 14.76 -9.73
N ILE A 478 16.02 15.53 -10.75
CA ILE A 478 16.75 16.80 -10.57
C ILE A 478 15.80 17.86 -10.02
N GLU A 479 14.64 18.06 -10.65
CA GLU A 479 13.65 19.07 -10.26
C GLU A 479 13.18 18.88 -8.81
N ARG A 480 12.87 17.64 -8.41
CA ARG A 480 12.51 17.33 -7.01
C ARG A 480 13.64 17.60 -6.01
N ARG A 481 14.92 17.41 -6.38
CA ARG A 481 16.07 17.74 -5.52
C ARG A 481 16.24 19.24 -5.28
N GLU A 482 15.78 20.09 -6.19
CA GLU A 482 15.83 21.55 -6.01
C GLU A 482 14.66 22.10 -5.18
N THR A 483 13.55 21.35 -5.07
CA THR A 483 12.41 21.69 -4.20
C THR A 483 12.63 21.40 -2.71
N LEU A 484 13.67 20.64 -2.35
CA LEU A 484 14.07 20.43 -0.95
C LEU A 484 14.91 21.62 -0.45
N PRO A 485 14.50 22.34 0.61
CA PRO A 485 15.24 23.50 1.09
C PRO A 485 16.62 23.06 1.61
N LYS A 486 17.67 23.60 1.00
CA LYS A 486 19.05 23.44 1.50
C LYS A 486 19.16 24.10 2.87
N ILE A 487 19.35 23.30 3.91
CA ILE A 487 19.76 23.78 5.23
C ILE A 487 21.24 24.16 5.12
N GLU A 488 21.51 25.41 4.76
CA GLU A 488 22.86 25.97 4.80
C GLU A 488 23.26 26.24 6.26
N ASN A 489 24.42 25.71 6.67
CA ASN A 489 24.92 25.85 8.03
C ASN A 489 25.33 27.31 8.31
N ILE A 490 24.50 28.04 9.06
CA ILE A 490 24.89 29.34 9.63
C ILE A 490 25.79 29.07 10.84
N SER A 491 27.09 28.88 10.59
CA SER A 491 28.12 28.67 11.61
C SER A 491 29.17 29.79 11.60
N GLU A 492 28.73 31.05 11.67
CA GLU A 492 29.62 32.21 11.85
C GLU A 492 28.90 33.35 12.61
N VAL A 493 29.69 34.30 13.13
CA VAL A 493 29.29 35.43 14.01
C VAL A 493 28.95 35.06 15.47
N HIS A 494 30.01 34.82 16.27
CA HIS A 494 30.05 35.27 17.67
C HIS A 494 31.48 35.51 18.17
N GLU A 495 32.10 36.61 17.72
CA GLU A 495 33.28 37.16 18.39
C GLU A 495 33.32 38.70 18.26
N GLN A 496 33.97 39.36 19.22
CA GLN A 496 34.31 40.80 19.23
C GLN A 496 33.17 41.84 19.34
N SER A 497 32.58 41.96 20.54
CA SER A 497 32.24 43.28 21.10
C SER A 497 32.14 43.28 22.64
N ASN A 498 33.23 43.63 23.34
CA ASN A 498 33.19 44.31 24.64
C ASN A 498 34.60 44.75 25.09
N THR A 499 34.84 46.06 24.98
CA THR A 499 35.85 46.85 25.70
C THR A 499 35.22 48.17 26.09
#